data_AF-A0ABD1I3L1-F1
#
_entry.id   AF-A0ABD1I3L1-F1
#
_cell.length_a   1.000
_cell.length_b   1.000
_cell.length_c   1.000
_cell.angle_alpha   90.00
_cell.angle_beta   90.00
_cell.angle_gamma   90.00
#
_symmetry.space_group_name_H-M   'P 1'
#
loop_
_entity.id
_entity.type
_entity.pdbx_description
1 polymer ?
#
loop_
_entity_poly.entity_id
_entity_poly.type
_entity_poly.pdbx_seq_one_letter_code
_entity_poly.pdbx_strand_id
1 'polypeptide(L)'
;MASTDHHMHDKDDHHHHHHHHKEESWIGPDGKVYHSHDGLAPHSHDPIESPGYFTRRAPPLLNRDFNERAFTVGIGGPVGTGKTALMLALCEFLREKYSLAAVTNDIFTKEDGEFLIKHGALPEERIRAVETGGCPHAAIREDISINLGPLEELSNLYKADILLCESGGDNLAANFSRELADYIIYIIDVSAGDKIPRKGGPGITQADLLVINKTDIAAAVGADLSVMERDSLRMRDGGPFVFAQVKHAVGVKEIVEHVLGAWETATGKKRL
;
A
#
# COMPACT_ATOMS: atom_id res chain seq x y z
N MET A 1 -64.80 -22.30 28.72
CA MET A 1 -65.29 -20.98 29.18
C MET A 1 -64.16 -20.33 29.95
N ALA A 2 -63.84 -19.09 29.58
CA ALA A 2 -62.59 -18.42 29.89
C ALA A 2 -62.36 -18.20 31.39
N SER A 3 -61.11 -18.40 31.83
CA SER A 3 -60.55 -17.92 33.09
C SER A 3 -59.87 -16.58 32.79
N THR A 4 -60.21 -15.56 33.57
CA THR A 4 -59.55 -14.25 33.61
C THR A 4 -58.90 -14.13 34.98
N ASP A 5 -57.57 -14.16 35.02
CA ASP A 5 -56.78 -13.64 36.13
C ASP A 5 -55.67 -12.77 35.56
N HIS A 6 -55.66 -11.51 36.01
CA HIS A 6 -54.72 -10.47 35.64
C HIS A 6 -53.38 -10.72 36.36
N HIS A 7 -52.32 -11.02 35.59
CA HIS A 7 -50.95 -10.91 36.07
C HIS A 7 -50.33 -9.58 35.62
N MET A 8 -49.94 -8.76 36.60
CA MET A 8 -49.05 -7.61 36.44
C MET A 8 -47.70 -8.10 35.93
N HIS A 9 -47.21 -7.51 34.84
CA HIS A 9 -45.81 -7.62 34.42
C HIS A 9 -45.05 -6.38 34.92
N ASP A 10 -44.10 -6.61 35.82
CA ASP A 10 -42.99 -5.69 36.10
C ASP A 10 -42.24 -5.43 34.79
N LYS A 11 -42.06 -4.15 34.45
CA LYS A 11 -41.15 -3.72 33.40
C LYS A 11 -39.80 -3.43 34.05
N ASP A 12 -38.86 -4.33 33.84
CA ASP A 12 -37.44 -4.03 34.02
C ASP A 12 -37.03 -3.01 32.96
N ASP A 13 -36.86 -1.76 33.38
CA ASP A 13 -36.26 -0.70 32.58
C ASP A 13 -34.76 -1.00 32.41
N HIS A 14 -34.40 -1.62 31.29
CA HIS A 14 -33.03 -1.67 30.82
C HIS A 14 -32.57 -0.27 30.40
N HIS A 15 -31.91 0.44 31.32
CA HIS A 15 -31.17 1.66 31.03
C HIS A 15 -30.01 1.36 30.08
N HIS A 16 -30.22 1.59 28.78
CA HIS A 16 -29.14 1.72 27.81
C HIS A 16 -28.37 3.02 28.10
N HIS A 17 -27.19 2.89 28.72
CA HIS A 17 -26.20 3.97 28.76
C HIS A 17 -25.70 4.24 27.34
N HIS A 18 -26.31 5.20 26.65
CA HIS A 18 -25.70 5.84 25.49
C HIS A 18 -24.50 6.68 25.95
N HIS A 19 -23.29 6.13 25.84
CA HIS A 19 -22.07 6.92 25.88
C HIS A 19 -22.01 7.79 24.61
N HIS A 20 -22.51 9.01 24.69
CA HIS A 20 -22.18 10.07 23.75
C HIS A 20 -20.70 10.45 23.97
N HIS A 21 -19.79 9.79 23.26
CA HIS A 21 -18.45 10.34 23.07
C HIS A 21 -18.60 11.60 22.20
N LYS A 22 -18.34 12.77 22.78
CA LYS A 22 -18.24 14.01 22.03
C LYS A 22 -17.02 13.92 21.12
N GLU A 23 -17.22 13.90 19.82
CA GLU A 23 -16.16 14.18 18.85
C GLU A 23 -15.73 15.64 19.07
N GLU A 24 -14.57 15.84 19.70
CA GLU A 24 -13.98 17.17 19.84
C GLU A 24 -13.15 17.45 18.58
N SER A 25 -13.62 18.37 17.74
CA SER A 25 -12.85 18.93 16.62
C SER A 25 -12.35 20.33 16.97
N TRP A 26 -11.07 20.64 16.67
CA TRP A 26 -10.49 21.97 16.90
C TRP A 26 -9.54 22.38 15.76
N ILE A 27 -9.24 23.68 15.65
CA ILE A 27 -8.30 24.20 14.65
C ILE A 27 -6.91 24.29 15.29
N GLY A 28 -5.93 23.64 14.67
CA GLY A 28 -4.53 23.65 15.11
C GLY A 28 -3.81 24.97 14.79
N PRO A 29 -2.60 25.18 15.35
CA PRO A 29 -1.78 26.37 15.08
C PRO A 29 -1.40 26.55 13.60
N ASP A 30 -1.48 25.46 12.83
CA ASP A 30 -1.24 25.36 11.38
C ASP A 30 -2.51 25.67 10.54
N GLY A 31 -3.64 25.96 11.18
CA GLY A 31 -4.92 26.22 10.51
C GLY A 31 -5.67 24.96 10.07
N LYS A 32 -5.18 23.75 10.39
CA LYS A 32 -5.85 22.49 10.05
C LYS A 32 -6.90 22.11 11.09
N VAL A 33 -7.94 21.40 10.65
CA VAL A 33 -8.97 20.86 11.56
C VAL A 33 -8.50 19.50 12.08
N TYR A 34 -8.25 19.43 13.37
CA TYR A 34 -7.92 18.21 14.10
C TYR A 34 -9.17 17.62 14.72
N HIS A 35 -9.20 16.30 14.81
CA HIS A 35 -10.19 15.55 15.58
C HIS A 35 -9.50 14.36 16.26
N SER A 36 -10.11 13.87 17.34
CA SER A 36 -9.68 12.68 18.06
C SER A 36 -10.90 11.80 18.32
N HIS A 37 -10.73 10.50 18.08
CA HIS A 37 -11.71 9.48 18.44
C HIS A 37 -11.05 8.53 19.45
N ASP A 38 -11.82 8.13 20.47
CA ASP A 38 -11.51 7.02 21.38
C ASP A 38 -10.10 7.01 21.99
N GLY A 39 -9.58 8.18 22.40
CA GLY A 39 -8.27 8.29 23.05
C GLY A 39 -7.07 8.11 22.13
N LEU A 40 -7.28 8.07 20.81
CA LEU A 40 -6.21 8.11 19.82
C LEU A 40 -5.63 9.53 19.71
N ALA A 41 -4.36 9.59 19.31
CA ALA A 41 -3.67 10.85 19.06
C ALA A 41 -4.49 11.72 18.06
N PRO A 42 -4.62 13.03 18.32
CA PRO A 42 -5.32 13.92 17.41
C PRO A 42 -4.66 13.92 16.03
N HIS A 43 -5.48 13.87 14.97
CA HIS A 43 -4.99 13.92 13.60
C HIS A 43 -5.85 14.89 12.77
N SER A 44 -5.28 15.40 11.68
CA SER A 44 -5.96 16.25 10.72
C SER A 44 -5.99 15.55 9.36
N HIS A 45 -7.11 15.70 8.65
CA HIS A 45 -7.23 15.32 7.25
C HIS A 45 -7.30 16.61 6.43
N ASP A 46 -6.32 16.86 5.56
CA ASP A 46 -6.51 17.87 4.53
C ASP A 46 -7.56 17.34 3.54
N PRO A 47 -8.60 18.13 3.17
CA PRO A 47 -9.58 17.69 2.20
C PRO A 47 -8.90 17.33 0.87
N ILE A 48 -8.98 16.06 0.48
CA ILE A 48 -8.51 15.62 -0.84
C ILE A 48 -9.59 16.01 -1.86
N GLU A 49 -9.43 17.20 -2.48
CA GLU A 49 -10.39 17.73 -3.45
C GLU A 49 -10.44 16.94 -4.77
N SER A 50 -9.43 16.09 -5.02
CA SER A 50 -9.30 15.33 -6.27
C SER A 50 -8.63 13.97 -6.02
N PRO A 51 -9.03 12.90 -6.72
CA PRO A 51 -8.35 11.61 -6.66
C PRO A 51 -6.91 11.65 -7.19
N GLY A 52 -6.45 12.78 -7.74
CA GLY A 52 -5.12 12.95 -8.34
C GLY A 52 -5.13 12.73 -9.85
N TYR A 53 -4.06 13.18 -10.51
CA TYR A 53 -3.82 13.00 -11.95
C TYR A 53 -2.41 12.44 -12.15
N PHE A 54 -2.26 11.49 -13.07
CA PHE A 54 -0.98 10.84 -13.31
C PHE A 54 0.07 11.81 -13.84
N THR A 55 -0.35 12.71 -14.71
CA THR A 55 0.50 13.75 -15.29
C THR A 55 0.96 14.81 -14.29
N ARG A 56 0.28 14.92 -13.13
CA ARG A 56 0.60 15.87 -12.06
C ARG A 56 1.15 15.20 -10.80
N ARG A 57 1.49 13.91 -10.86
CA ARG A 57 2.11 13.21 -9.73
C ARG A 57 3.46 13.84 -9.39
N ALA A 58 3.86 13.72 -8.13
CA ALA A 58 5.20 14.13 -7.73
C ALA A 58 6.25 13.37 -8.57
N PRO A 59 7.19 14.07 -9.24
CA PRO A 59 8.23 13.42 -10.02
C PRO A 59 9.24 12.71 -9.12
N PRO A 60 10.04 11.78 -9.66
CA PRO A 60 11.20 11.23 -8.94
C PRO A 60 12.16 12.34 -8.48
N LEU A 61 12.79 12.14 -7.32
CA LEU A 61 13.75 13.11 -6.77
C LEU A 61 15.05 13.07 -7.59
N LEU A 62 15.35 14.18 -8.29
CA LEU A 62 16.48 14.25 -9.23
C LEU A 62 17.87 14.25 -8.55
N ASN A 63 17.94 14.63 -7.27
CA ASN A 63 19.21 14.78 -6.54
C ASN A 63 19.44 13.64 -5.52
N ARG A 64 18.83 12.46 -5.72
CA ARG A 64 19.00 11.31 -4.82
C ARG A 64 20.40 10.71 -4.98
N ASP A 65 21.15 10.59 -3.88
CA ASP A 65 22.37 9.78 -3.86
C ASP A 65 22.02 8.31 -3.60
N PHE A 66 22.11 7.49 -4.65
CA PHE A 66 21.82 6.06 -4.56
C PHE A 66 22.90 5.23 -3.85
N ASN A 67 24.02 5.85 -3.43
CA ASN A 67 25.01 5.21 -2.56
C ASN A 67 24.63 5.29 -1.09
N GLU A 68 23.95 6.36 -0.66
CA GLU A 68 23.45 6.50 0.70
C GLU A 68 22.24 5.60 0.94
N ARG A 69 21.30 5.62 0.00
CA ARG A 69 20.15 4.71 -0.01
C ARG A 69 19.87 4.25 -1.43
N ALA A 70 19.96 2.95 -1.63
CA ALA A 70 19.67 2.31 -2.91
C ALA A 70 18.25 2.60 -3.40
N PHE A 71 18.06 2.42 -4.70
CA PHE A 71 16.81 2.71 -5.38
C PHE A 71 15.64 1.94 -4.74
N THR A 72 14.69 2.66 -4.18
CA THR A 72 13.62 2.09 -3.37
C THR A 72 12.32 1.97 -4.17
N VAL A 73 11.81 0.74 -4.26
CA VAL A 73 10.52 0.42 -4.86
C VAL A 73 9.49 0.28 -3.75
N GLY A 74 8.54 1.22 -3.67
CA GLY A 74 7.40 1.16 -2.77
C GLY A 74 6.26 0.33 -3.38
N ILE A 75 5.76 -0.66 -2.65
CA ILE A 75 4.65 -1.53 -3.07
C ILE A 75 3.48 -1.29 -2.12
N GLY A 76 2.53 -0.49 -2.59
CA GLY A 76 1.32 -0.11 -1.84
C GLY A 76 0.07 -0.77 -2.40
N GLY A 77 -1.00 -0.79 -1.60
CA GLY A 77 -2.29 -1.31 -2.04
C GLY A 77 -3.14 -1.85 -0.90
N PRO A 78 -4.43 -2.15 -1.16
CA PRO A 78 -5.32 -2.75 -0.17
C PRO A 78 -4.83 -4.05 0.45
N VAL A 79 -5.40 -4.35 1.62
CA VAL A 79 -5.18 -5.61 2.31
C VAL A 79 -5.62 -6.76 1.40
N GLY A 80 -4.77 -7.79 1.29
CA GLY A 80 -5.08 -8.99 0.52
C GLY A 80 -4.90 -8.89 -1.00
N THR A 81 -4.46 -7.76 -1.58
CA THR A 81 -4.32 -7.63 -3.05
C THR A 81 -3.14 -8.39 -3.65
N GLY A 82 -2.24 -8.89 -2.81
CA GLY A 82 -1.08 -9.70 -3.21
C GLY A 82 0.25 -8.93 -3.22
N LYS A 83 0.39 -7.90 -2.38
CA LYS A 83 1.64 -7.14 -2.17
C LYS A 83 2.81 -8.07 -1.78
N THR A 84 2.68 -8.84 -0.71
CA THR A 84 3.68 -9.83 -0.27
C THR A 84 4.00 -10.88 -1.34
N ALA A 85 3.00 -11.31 -2.10
CA ALA A 85 3.20 -12.23 -3.23
C ALA A 85 4.03 -11.58 -4.36
N LEU A 86 3.80 -10.28 -4.62
CA LEU A 86 4.59 -9.53 -5.59
C LEU A 86 6.01 -9.27 -5.08
N MET A 87 6.18 -8.98 -3.79
CA MET A 87 7.51 -8.89 -3.14
C MET A 87 8.32 -10.16 -3.36
N LEU A 88 7.74 -11.34 -3.07
CA LEU A 88 8.38 -12.64 -3.29
C LEU A 88 8.79 -12.80 -4.76
N ALA A 89 7.86 -12.55 -5.69
CA ALA A 89 8.13 -12.70 -7.12
C ALA A 89 9.23 -11.74 -7.61
N LEU A 90 9.24 -10.48 -7.17
CA LEU A 90 10.30 -9.53 -7.50
C LEU A 90 11.66 -10.01 -6.96
N CYS A 91 11.71 -10.49 -5.72
CA CYS A 91 12.93 -11.06 -5.15
C CYS A 91 13.45 -12.24 -5.97
N GLU A 92 12.59 -13.21 -6.32
CA GLU A 92 12.97 -14.38 -7.11
C GLU A 92 13.51 -14.02 -8.49
N PHE A 93 12.92 -13.03 -9.16
CA PHE A 93 13.37 -12.58 -10.48
C PHE A 93 14.67 -11.78 -10.46
N LEU A 94 14.95 -11.05 -9.37
CA LEU A 94 16.02 -10.05 -9.34
C LEU A 94 17.25 -10.50 -8.53
N ARG A 95 17.11 -11.33 -7.50
CA ARG A 95 18.17 -11.59 -6.50
C ARG A 95 19.43 -12.26 -7.04
N GLU A 96 19.33 -12.96 -8.17
CA GLU A 96 20.50 -13.61 -8.80
C GLU A 96 21.41 -12.62 -9.52
N LYS A 97 20.87 -11.44 -9.86
CA LYS A 97 21.59 -10.40 -10.63
C LYS A 97 21.82 -9.12 -9.85
N TYR A 98 20.94 -8.77 -8.91
CA TYR A 98 20.98 -7.51 -8.18
C TYR A 98 21.09 -7.79 -6.68
N SER A 99 21.85 -6.96 -5.95
CA SER A 99 21.84 -7.04 -4.48
C SER A 99 20.53 -6.43 -3.97
N LEU A 100 19.69 -7.25 -3.34
CA LEU A 100 18.38 -6.82 -2.83
C LEU A 100 18.33 -6.80 -1.30
N ALA A 101 17.46 -5.96 -0.77
CA ALA A 101 16.96 -6.06 0.61
C ALA A 101 15.50 -5.61 0.66
N ALA A 102 14.76 -6.05 1.68
CA ALA A 102 13.32 -5.84 1.78
C ALA A 102 12.91 -5.32 3.16
N VAL A 103 11.98 -4.37 3.17
CA VAL A 103 11.29 -3.89 4.36
C VAL A 103 9.79 -4.16 4.17
N THR A 104 9.19 -4.85 5.13
CA THR A 104 7.74 -5.11 5.15
C THR A 104 7.13 -4.36 6.32
N ASN A 105 6.02 -3.67 6.09
CA ASN A 105 5.25 -3.03 7.14
C ASN A 105 4.03 -3.88 7.48
N ASP A 106 3.66 -3.96 8.75
CA ASP A 106 2.36 -4.42 9.19
C ASP A 106 1.99 -3.71 10.51
N ILE A 107 0.71 -3.70 10.88
CA ILE A 107 0.20 -2.92 12.01
C ILE A 107 0.64 -3.54 13.34
N PHE A 108 0.54 -4.86 13.48
CA PHE A 108 0.71 -5.57 14.76
C PHE A 108 1.56 -6.84 14.68
N THR A 109 2.01 -7.22 13.49
CA THR A 109 2.66 -8.52 13.28
C THR A 109 3.91 -8.38 12.42
N LYS A 110 4.62 -9.50 12.24
CA LYS A 110 5.75 -9.62 11.31
C LYS A 110 5.48 -10.65 10.21
N GLU A 111 4.20 -11.03 10.04
CA GLU A 111 3.76 -12.15 9.20
C GLU A 111 4.25 -12.02 7.76
N ASP A 112 4.23 -10.81 7.17
CA ASP A 112 4.70 -10.59 5.81
C ASP A 112 6.22 -10.81 5.67
N GLY A 113 7.01 -10.36 6.65
CA GLY A 113 8.46 -10.60 6.67
C GLY A 113 8.79 -12.07 6.88
N GLU A 114 8.11 -12.72 7.84
CA GLU A 114 8.25 -14.16 8.11
C GLU A 114 7.83 -15.01 6.90
N PHE A 115 6.78 -14.61 6.19
CA PHE A 115 6.36 -15.22 4.94
C PHE A 115 7.48 -15.16 3.90
N LEU A 116 8.10 -14.00 3.69
CA LEU A 116 9.20 -13.85 2.73
C LEU A 116 10.42 -14.72 3.10
N ILE A 117 10.78 -14.78 4.39
CA ILE A 117 11.88 -15.63 4.89
C ILE A 117 11.56 -17.11 4.63
N LYS A 118 10.36 -17.56 5.01
CA LYS A 118 9.92 -18.95 4.88
C LYS A 118 9.89 -19.44 3.43
N HIS A 119 9.54 -18.56 2.50
CA HIS A 119 9.53 -18.86 1.06
C HIS A 119 10.89 -18.62 0.41
N GLY A 120 11.91 -18.28 1.20
CA GLY A 120 13.28 -18.09 0.75
C GLY A 120 13.39 -16.94 -0.24
N ALA A 121 12.63 -15.85 -0.08
CA ALA A 121 12.68 -14.69 -0.97
C ALA A 121 14.09 -14.10 -1.00
N LEU A 122 14.67 -13.86 0.17
CA LEU A 122 16.04 -13.41 0.43
C LEU A 122 16.55 -14.07 1.73
N PRO A 123 17.87 -14.08 1.99
CA PRO A 123 18.41 -14.35 3.32
C PRO A 123 17.73 -13.50 4.39
N GLU A 124 17.46 -14.09 5.57
CA GLU A 124 16.72 -13.45 6.66
C GLU A 124 17.32 -12.10 7.07
N GLU A 125 18.65 -12.01 7.09
CA GLU A 125 19.36 -10.81 7.47
C GLU A 125 19.14 -9.62 6.51
N ARG A 126 18.61 -9.87 5.30
CA ARG A 126 18.24 -8.85 4.30
C ARG A 126 16.77 -8.43 4.36
N ILE A 127 15.99 -8.98 5.29
CA ILE A 127 14.58 -8.65 5.48
C ILE A 127 14.42 -7.94 6.83
N ARG A 128 13.64 -6.86 6.86
CA ARG A 128 13.24 -6.17 8.09
C ARG A 128 11.72 -6.06 8.13
N ALA A 129 11.11 -6.59 9.18
CA ALA A 129 9.70 -6.41 9.45
C ALA A 129 9.51 -5.24 10.43
N VAL A 130 8.74 -4.24 10.00
CA VAL A 130 8.46 -3.00 10.73
C VAL A 130 7.00 -3.03 11.18
N GLU A 131 6.80 -2.87 12.48
CA GLU A 131 5.47 -2.71 13.08
C GLU A 131 5.10 -1.23 13.10
N THR A 132 4.14 -0.80 12.28
CA THR A 132 3.80 0.62 12.13
C THR A 132 2.84 1.15 13.19
N GLY A 133 2.15 0.26 13.91
CA GLY A 133 0.98 0.64 14.70
C GLY A 133 -0.18 1.11 13.81
N GLY A 134 -1.12 1.87 14.38
CA GLY A 134 -2.50 2.02 13.89
C GLY A 134 -2.76 2.73 12.56
N CYS A 135 -1.80 3.47 11.98
CA CYS A 135 -2.01 4.24 10.73
C CYS A 135 -0.94 3.88 9.67
N PRO A 136 -1.14 2.83 8.87
CA PRO A 136 -0.13 2.38 7.89
C PRO A 136 0.20 3.41 6.81
N HIS A 137 -0.74 4.26 6.37
CA HIS A 137 -0.46 5.35 5.42
C HIS A 137 0.54 6.35 5.98
N ALA A 138 0.46 6.67 7.27
CA ALA A 138 1.34 7.65 7.89
C ALA A 138 2.78 7.19 7.85
N ALA A 139 3.03 5.90 8.13
CA ALA A 139 4.36 5.28 8.09
C ALA A 139 5.02 5.31 6.70
N ILE A 140 4.26 5.49 5.62
CA ILE A 140 4.80 5.54 4.25
C ILE A 140 4.69 6.93 3.60
N ARG A 141 4.03 7.90 4.25
CA ARG A 141 3.72 9.19 3.67
C ARG A 141 4.03 10.38 4.57
N GLU A 142 3.43 10.46 5.75
CA GLU A 142 3.58 11.62 6.65
C GLU A 142 4.81 11.51 7.56
N ASP A 143 5.05 10.35 8.15
CA ASP A 143 6.23 10.06 8.97
C ASP A 143 6.89 8.78 8.48
N ILE A 144 7.82 8.95 7.56
CA ILE A 144 8.54 7.85 6.91
C ILE A 144 9.74 7.34 7.72
N SER A 145 10.01 7.93 8.90
CA SER A 145 11.24 7.70 9.66
C SER A 145 11.41 6.23 10.06
N ILE A 146 10.31 5.56 10.41
CA ILE A 146 10.30 4.14 10.80
C ILE A 146 10.73 3.21 9.66
N ASN A 147 10.53 3.62 8.41
CA ASN A 147 10.95 2.88 7.22
C ASN A 147 12.32 3.33 6.71
N LEU A 148 12.64 4.62 6.81
CA LEU A 148 13.87 5.17 6.26
C LEU A 148 15.12 4.59 6.92
N GLY A 149 15.12 4.47 8.26
CA GLY A 149 16.24 3.91 9.01
C GLY A 149 16.62 2.49 8.56
N PRO A 150 15.68 1.51 8.59
CA PRO A 150 15.94 0.15 8.09
C PRO A 150 16.39 0.12 6.62
N LEU A 151 15.82 0.96 5.75
CA LEU A 151 16.22 1.02 4.34
C LEU A 151 17.67 1.48 4.17
N GLU A 152 18.10 2.52 4.88
CA GLU A 152 19.48 3.02 4.85
C GLU A 152 20.47 2.03 5.47
N GLU A 153 20.09 1.37 6.58
CA GLU A 153 20.89 0.32 7.21
C GLU A 153 21.14 -0.83 6.23
N LEU A 154 20.07 -1.40 5.65
CA LEU A 154 20.16 -2.50 4.70
C LEU A 154 20.95 -2.12 3.44
N SER A 155 20.73 -0.91 2.92
CA SER A 155 21.49 -0.36 1.80
C SER A 155 22.99 -0.39 2.09
N ASN A 156 23.38 0.07 3.28
CA ASN A 156 24.78 0.18 3.67
C ASN A 156 25.44 -1.17 3.96
N LEU A 157 24.75 -2.06 4.70
CA LEU A 157 25.25 -3.38 5.08
C LEU A 157 25.47 -4.29 3.87
N TYR A 158 24.53 -4.27 2.93
CA TYR A 158 24.51 -5.22 1.83
C TYR A 158 24.89 -4.64 0.47
N LYS A 159 25.20 -3.35 0.43
CA LYS A 159 25.43 -2.59 -0.81
C LYS A 159 24.33 -2.91 -1.83
N ALA A 160 23.08 -2.75 -1.38
CA ALA A 160 21.92 -3.07 -2.18
C ALA A 160 21.91 -2.22 -3.46
N ASP A 161 21.47 -2.80 -4.57
CA ASP A 161 21.16 -2.07 -5.79
C ASP A 161 19.72 -1.57 -5.79
N ILE A 162 18.82 -2.38 -5.21
CA ILE A 162 17.37 -2.15 -5.15
C ILE A 162 16.87 -2.53 -3.76
N LEU A 163 16.06 -1.66 -3.17
CA LEU A 163 15.31 -1.92 -1.94
C LEU A 163 13.85 -2.10 -2.28
N LEU A 164 13.20 -3.08 -1.67
CA LEU A 164 11.75 -3.26 -1.77
C LEU A 164 11.11 -2.85 -0.44
N CYS A 165 10.07 -2.03 -0.49
CA CYS A 165 9.33 -1.58 0.69
C CYS A 165 7.84 -1.83 0.51
N GLU A 166 7.28 -2.78 1.26
CA GLU A 166 5.85 -3.09 1.26
C GLU A 166 5.13 -2.29 2.35
N SER A 167 3.97 -1.69 2.03
CA SER A 167 3.10 -1.06 3.03
C SER A 167 2.22 -2.08 3.77
N GLY A 168 1.77 -1.77 4.99
CA GLY A 168 0.92 -2.68 5.81
C GLY A 168 -0.52 -2.88 5.36
N GLY A 169 -0.81 -2.63 4.09
CA GLY A 169 -2.16 -2.66 3.53
C GLY A 169 -2.96 -1.39 3.87
N ASP A 170 -3.53 -0.76 2.83
CA ASP A 170 -4.22 0.52 3.01
C ASP A 170 -5.33 0.74 1.98
N ASN A 171 -6.20 1.71 2.20
CA ASN A 171 -7.27 2.05 1.27
C ASN A 171 -6.74 2.81 0.04
N LEU A 172 -7.65 3.13 -0.90
CA LEU A 172 -7.34 3.78 -2.17
C LEU A 172 -6.71 5.18 -2.04
N ALA A 173 -6.82 5.81 -0.88
CA ALA A 173 -6.27 7.14 -0.61
C ALA A 173 -4.76 7.13 -0.30
N ALA A 174 -4.19 5.98 0.04
CA ALA A 174 -2.80 5.86 0.43
C ALA A 174 -1.86 5.76 -0.77
N ASN A 175 -0.75 6.48 -0.70
CA ASN A 175 0.34 6.43 -1.67
C ASN A 175 1.65 6.75 -0.95
N PHE A 176 2.77 6.20 -1.44
CA PHE A 176 4.08 6.45 -0.85
C PHE A 176 4.51 7.91 -1.04
N SER A 177 5.20 8.47 -0.05
CA SER A 177 5.98 9.69 -0.24
C SER A 177 7.14 9.43 -1.20
N ARG A 178 7.44 10.41 -2.06
CA ARG A 178 8.64 10.38 -2.93
C ARG A 178 9.95 10.44 -2.17
N GLU A 179 9.93 10.90 -0.92
CA GLU A 179 11.10 10.84 -0.05
C GLU A 179 11.42 9.40 0.36
N LEU A 180 10.38 8.54 0.44
CA LEU A 180 10.53 7.13 0.78
C LEU A 180 10.70 6.23 -0.44
N ALA A 181 9.94 6.43 -1.52
CA ALA A 181 9.98 5.55 -2.70
C ALA A 181 10.37 6.30 -3.98
N ASP A 182 11.40 5.81 -4.65
CA ASP A 182 11.88 6.33 -5.94
C ASP A 182 10.99 5.84 -7.09
N TYR A 183 10.40 4.65 -6.94
CA TYR A 183 9.40 4.09 -7.85
C TYR A 183 8.24 3.49 -7.06
N ILE A 184 7.00 3.80 -7.45
CA ILE A 184 5.83 3.37 -6.70
C ILE A 184 4.97 2.44 -7.55
N ILE A 185 4.79 1.21 -7.05
CA ILE A 185 3.82 0.25 -7.53
C ILE A 185 2.60 0.32 -6.60
N TYR A 186 1.42 0.48 -7.19
CA TYR A 186 0.16 0.32 -6.46
C TYR A 186 -0.59 -0.89 -7.00
N ILE A 187 -0.89 -1.86 -6.14
CA ILE A 187 -1.53 -3.12 -6.52
C ILE A 187 -2.95 -3.21 -5.96
N ILE A 188 -3.92 -3.30 -6.88
CA ILE A 188 -5.30 -3.67 -6.61
C ILE A 188 -5.56 -5.08 -7.12
N ASP A 189 -6.71 -5.66 -6.80
CA ASP A 189 -7.08 -6.96 -7.33
C ASP A 189 -8.54 -7.03 -7.79
N VAL A 190 -8.80 -7.99 -8.69
CA VAL A 190 -10.10 -8.15 -9.36
C VAL A 190 -11.24 -8.50 -8.40
N SER A 191 -10.97 -9.19 -7.28
CA SER A 191 -12.02 -9.56 -6.30
C SER A 191 -12.64 -8.37 -5.57
N ALA A 192 -11.96 -7.23 -5.54
CA ALA A 192 -12.53 -5.99 -5.01
C ALA A 192 -13.57 -5.34 -5.97
N GLY A 193 -13.71 -5.88 -7.18
CA GLY A 193 -14.71 -5.52 -8.19
C GLY A 193 -14.17 -4.62 -9.30
N ASP A 194 -14.78 -4.70 -10.48
CA ASP A 194 -14.35 -3.95 -11.68
C ASP A 194 -14.44 -2.42 -11.55
N LYS A 195 -15.09 -1.94 -10.49
CA LYS A 195 -15.28 -0.52 -10.18
C LYS A 195 -14.11 0.14 -9.49
N ILE A 196 -13.16 -0.64 -8.98
CA ILE A 196 -12.05 -0.09 -8.21
C ILE A 196 -11.24 0.93 -9.01
N PRO A 197 -10.84 0.71 -10.28
CA PRO A 197 -10.15 1.73 -11.06
C PRO A 197 -10.88 3.08 -11.10
N ARG A 198 -12.18 3.09 -11.40
CA ARG A 198 -12.97 4.35 -11.47
C ARG A 198 -13.29 4.99 -10.13
N LYS A 199 -13.06 4.31 -9.00
CA LYS A 199 -13.09 4.97 -7.68
C LYS A 199 -11.89 5.91 -7.50
N GLY A 200 -10.81 5.72 -8.26
CA GLY A 200 -9.62 6.56 -8.22
C GLY A 200 -8.86 6.44 -6.90
N GLY A 201 -8.34 7.58 -6.45
CA GLY A 201 -7.44 7.68 -5.30
C GLY A 201 -5.97 7.78 -5.75
N PRO A 202 -5.10 8.42 -4.97
CA PRO A 202 -3.71 8.67 -5.35
C PRO A 202 -2.93 7.41 -5.71
N GLY A 203 -3.20 6.27 -5.09
CA GLY A 203 -2.58 5.00 -5.49
C GLY A 203 -2.91 4.63 -6.95
N ILE A 204 -4.18 4.73 -7.33
CA ILE A 204 -4.63 4.40 -8.70
C ILE A 204 -4.18 5.45 -9.70
N THR A 205 -4.26 6.74 -9.37
CA THR A 205 -4.04 7.83 -10.33
C THR A 205 -2.58 8.27 -10.41
N GLN A 206 -1.81 8.16 -9.33
CA GLN A 206 -0.47 8.77 -9.21
C GLN A 206 0.67 7.77 -8.99
N ALA A 207 0.44 6.50 -8.69
CA ALA A 207 1.54 5.53 -8.66
C ALA A 207 2.19 5.40 -10.04
N ASP A 208 3.51 5.14 -10.10
CA ASP A 208 4.22 5.01 -11.37
C ASP A 208 3.73 3.81 -12.17
N LEU A 209 3.36 2.72 -11.48
CA LEU A 209 2.73 1.54 -12.06
C LEU A 209 1.52 1.11 -11.25
N LEU A 210 0.39 0.90 -11.93
CA LEU A 210 -0.76 0.22 -11.36
C LEU A 210 -0.69 -1.27 -11.72
N VAL A 211 -0.84 -2.16 -10.75
CA VAL A 211 -0.98 -3.60 -10.98
C VAL A 211 -2.41 -4.01 -10.64
N ILE A 212 -3.07 -4.71 -11.56
CA ILE A 212 -4.41 -5.28 -11.37
C ILE A 212 -4.25 -6.80 -11.30
N ASN A 213 -4.16 -7.31 -10.08
CA ASN A 213 -3.81 -8.70 -9.81
C ASN A 213 -5.05 -9.61 -9.75
N LYS A 214 -4.81 -10.93 -9.77
CA LYS A 214 -5.82 -11.99 -9.68
C LYS A 214 -6.80 -11.98 -10.85
N THR A 215 -6.33 -11.76 -12.08
CA THR A 215 -7.22 -11.77 -13.25
C THR A 215 -7.84 -13.14 -13.54
N ASP A 216 -7.25 -14.21 -13.01
CA ASP A 216 -7.74 -15.58 -13.09
C ASP A 216 -9.13 -15.78 -12.45
N ILE A 217 -9.49 -14.97 -11.44
CA ILE A 217 -10.78 -15.09 -10.73
C ILE A 217 -11.86 -14.15 -11.26
N ALA A 218 -11.62 -13.40 -12.35
CA ALA A 218 -12.56 -12.39 -12.86
C ALA A 218 -13.97 -12.96 -13.10
N ALA A 219 -14.06 -14.12 -13.75
CA ALA A 219 -15.33 -14.80 -14.00
C ALA A 219 -16.04 -15.22 -12.71
N ALA A 220 -15.29 -15.65 -11.69
CA ALA A 220 -15.85 -16.12 -10.42
C ALA A 220 -16.49 -14.99 -9.60
N VAL A 221 -15.97 -13.76 -9.73
CA VAL A 221 -16.48 -12.58 -9.02
C VAL A 221 -17.37 -11.67 -9.89
N GLY A 222 -17.60 -12.06 -11.15
CA GLY A 222 -18.40 -11.29 -12.11
C GLY A 222 -17.78 -9.96 -12.51
N ALA A 223 -16.45 -9.86 -12.52
CA ALA A 223 -15.72 -8.66 -12.91
C ALA A 223 -15.36 -8.68 -14.40
N ASP A 224 -15.54 -7.55 -15.09
CA ASP A 224 -15.16 -7.37 -16.48
C ASP A 224 -13.78 -6.69 -16.60
N LEU A 225 -12.79 -7.44 -17.11
CA LEU A 225 -11.43 -6.92 -17.29
C LEU A 225 -11.36 -5.78 -18.31
N SER A 226 -12.24 -5.76 -19.32
CA SER A 226 -12.28 -4.67 -20.31
C SER A 226 -12.76 -3.36 -19.68
N VAL A 227 -13.67 -3.43 -18.71
CA VAL A 227 -14.11 -2.28 -17.92
C VAL A 227 -12.96 -1.78 -17.04
N MET A 228 -12.23 -2.69 -16.38
CA MET A 228 -11.08 -2.33 -15.56
C MET A 228 -9.97 -1.66 -16.37
N GLU A 229 -9.66 -2.19 -17.56
CA GLU A 229 -8.69 -1.59 -18.50
C GLU A 229 -9.09 -0.18 -18.91
N ARG A 230 -10.31 -0.01 -19.44
CA ARG A 230 -10.83 1.29 -19.88
C ARG A 230 -10.77 2.31 -18.74
N ASP A 231 -11.23 1.93 -17.56
CA ASP A 231 -11.29 2.83 -16.42
C ASP A 231 -9.88 3.14 -15.89
N SER A 232 -8.93 2.19 -15.94
CA SER A 232 -7.55 2.42 -15.52
C SER A 232 -6.83 3.39 -16.45
N LEU A 233 -6.95 3.20 -17.77
CA LEU A 233 -6.42 4.12 -18.78
C LEU A 233 -6.96 5.54 -18.59
N ARG A 234 -8.27 5.67 -18.34
CA ARG A 234 -8.91 6.97 -18.09
C ARG A 234 -8.40 7.62 -16.81
N MET A 235 -8.36 6.89 -15.70
CA MET A 235 -7.98 7.45 -14.39
C MET A 235 -6.49 7.74 -14.27
N ARG A 236 -5.67 7.14 -15.13
CA ARG A 236 -4.21 7.30 -15.16
C ARG A 236 -3.71 8.21 -16.27
N ASP A 237 -4.60 8.92 -16.99
CA ASP A 237 -4.22 9.73 -18.15
C ASP A 237 -3.36 8.95 -19.18
N GLY A 238 -3.61 7.65 -19.35
CA GLY A 238 -2.79 6.75 -20.18
C GLY A 238 -1.49 6.23 -19.52
N GLY A 239 -1.26 6.51 -18.24
CA GLY A 239 -0.15 5.97 -17.46
C GLY A 239 -0.16 4.44 -17.38
N PRO A 240 1.00 3.80 -17.19
CA PRO A 240 1.13 2.36 -17.37
C PRO A 240 0.40 1.59 -16.28
N PHE A 241 -0.16 0.46 -16.65
CA PHE A 241 -0.72 -0.52 -15.73
C PHE A 241 -0.50 -1.93 -16.31
N VAL A 242 -0.49 -2.94 -15.44
CA VAL A 242 -0.29 -4.35 -15.81
C VAL A 242 -1.39 -5.21 -15.20
N PHE A 243 -2.02 -6.04 -16.03
CA PHE A 243 -2.83 -7.16 -15.54
C PHE A 243 -1.93 -8.30 -15.10
N ALA A 244 -2.16 -8.84 -13.92
CA ALA A 244 -1.31 -9.86 -13.34
C ALA A 244 -2.09 -11.02 -12.71
N GLN A 245 -1.40 -12.17 -12.65
CA GLN A 245 -1.73 -13.28 -11.79
C GLN A 245 -0.43 -13.66 -11.09
N VAL A 246 -0.07 -12.90 -10.06
CA VAL A 246 1.28 -12.99 -9.44
C VAL A 246 1.59 -14.42 -9.00
N LYS A 247 0.60 -15.12 -8.44
CA LYS A 247 0.72 -16.54 -8.03
C LYS A 247 1.05 -17.49 -9.19
N HIS A 248 0.71 -17.11 -10.42
CA HIS A 248 0.94 -17.86 -11.65
C HIS A 248 2.05 -17.24 -12.52
N ALA A 249 2.81 -16.29 -11.97
CA ALA A 249 3.87 -15.54 -12.66
C ALA A 249 3.42 -14.79 -13.94
N VAL A 250 2.11 -14.60 -14.15
CA VAL A 250 1.58 -13.84 -15.29
C VAL A 250 1.68 -12.35 -15.00
N GLY A 251 2.26 -11.58 -15.92
CA GLY A 251 2.49 -10.14 -15.79
C GLY A 251 3.71 -9.75 -14.94
N VAL A 252 4.27 -10.68 -14.15
CA VAL A 252 5.41 -10.41 -13.25
C VAL A 252 6.64 -9.91 -14.02
N LYS A 253 6.96 -10.53 -15.16
CA LYS A 253 8.10 -10.12 -15.98
C LYS A 253 7.97 -8.67 -16.48
N GLU A 254 6.78 -8.27 -16.91
CA GLU A 254 6.50 -6.90 -17.36
C GLU A 254 6.64 -5.90 -16.20
N ILE A 255 6.16 -6.26 -15.00
CA ILE A 255 6.36 -5.46 -13.78
C ILE A 255 7.85 -5.28 -13.47
N VAL A 256 8.65 -6.36 -13.57
CA VAL A 256 10.12 -6.31 -13.39
C VAL A 256 10.77 -5.39 -14.42
N GLU A 257 10.34 -5.45 -15.69
CA GLU A 257 10.87 -4.61 -16.76
C GLU A 257 10.61 -3.11 -16.52
N HIS A 258 9.44 -2.77 -15.98
CA HIS A 258 9.11 -1.43 -15.52
C HIS A 258 10.01 -0.95 -14.37
N VAL A 259 10.19 -1.77 -13.33
CA VAL A 259 11.06 -1.47 -12.19
C VAL A 259 12.50 -1.23 -12.65
N LEU A 260 13.05 -2.14 -13.46
CA LEU A 260 14.41 -2.02 -13.95
C LEU A 260 14.58 -0.82 -14.90
N GLY A 261 13.54 -0.43 -15.64
CA GLY A 261 13.59 0.76 -16.50
C GLY A 261 13.67 2.05 -15.71
N ALA A 262 12.91 2.14 -14.63
CA ALA A 262 13.00 3.25 -13.70
C ALA A 262 14.36 3.26 -13.00
N TRP A 263 14.87 2.10 -12.58
CA TRP A 263 16.18 1.95 -11.94
C TRP A 263 17.33 2.41 -12.84
N GLU A 264 17.38 1.99 -14.11
CA GLU A 264 18.40 2.44 -15.06
C GLU A 264 18.32 3.94 -15.30
N THR A 265 17.11 4.47 -15.47
CA THR A 265 16.88 5.90 -15.72
C THR A 265 17.34 6.74 -14.52
N ALA A 266 17.05 6.29 -13.29
CA ALA A 266 17.39 7.02 -12.09
C ALA A 266 18.88 6.92 -11.72
N THR A 267 19.48 5.74 -11.86
CA THR A 267 20.85 5.48 -11.40
C THR A 267 21.91 5.66 -12.47
N GLY A 268 21.54 5.67 -13.75
CA GLY A 268 22.47 5.63 -14.89
C GLY A 268 23.23 4.32 -15.05
N LYS A 269 23.00 3.32 -14.18
CA LYS A 269 23.54 1.96 -14.31
C LYS A 269 22.82 1.22 -15.45
N LYS A 270 23.45 0.19 -16.01
CA LYS A 270 22.86 -0.69 -17.03
C LYS A 270 22.42 -2.01 -16.40
N ARG A 271 21.29 -2.56 -16.87
CA ARG A 271 20.85 -3.92 -16.50
C ARG A 271 21.91 -4.97 -16.84
N LEU A 272 21.95 -6.02 -16.01
CA LEU A 272 22.82 -7.20 -16.16
C LEU A 272 22.17 -8.33 -16.97
#